data_AF-A0A8J0TIV1-F1
#
_entry.id   AF-A0A8J0TIV1-F1
#
_cell.length_a   1.000
_cell.length_b   1.000
_cell.length_c   1.000
_cell.angle_alpha   90.00
_cell.angle_beta   90.00
_cell.angle_gamma   90.00
#
_symmetry.space_group_name_H-M   'P 1'
#
loop_
_entity.id
_entity.type
_entity.pdbx_description
1 polymer ?
#
loop_
_entity_poly.entity_id
_entity_poly.type
_entity_poly.pdbx_seq_one_letter_code
_entity_poly.pdbx_strand_id
1 'polypeptide(L)' 'MSDKPDLSEVEKFDHRKLRKTNTEEKNPLPSKEDIEQEKAEGKKC' A
#
# COMPACT_ATOMS: atom_id res chain seq x y z
N MET A 1 15.31 32.51 -3.11
CA MET A 1 16.49 31.64 -3.16
C MET A 1 16.02 30.26 -2.78
N SER A 2 16.32 29.26 -3.60
CA SER A 2 15.72 27.93 -3.52
C SER A 2 16.20 27.17 -2.29
N ASP A 3 15.32 27.01 -1.30
CA ASP A 3 15.48 26.07 -0.19
C ASP A 3 15.30 24.64 -0.71
N LYS A 4 16.31 24.16 -1.45
CA LYS A 4 16.37 22.79 -1.94
C LYS A 4 16.95 21.93 -0.81
N PRO A 5 16.21 20.92 -0.30
CA PRO A 5 16.69 20.09 0.80
C PRO A 5 17.95 19.32 0.39
N ASP A 6 18.90 19.20 1.31
CA ASP A 6 20.11 18.40 1.13
C ASP A 6 19.73 16.91 1.03
N LEU A 7 20.00 16.31 -0.13
CA LEU A 7 19.70 14.89 -0.43
C LEU A 7 20.88 13.97 -0.09
N SER A 8 22.02 14.51 0.33
CA SER A 8 23.23 13.74 0.62
C SER A 8 23.03 12.74 1.77
N GLU A 9 22.12 13.07 2.70
CA GLU A 9 21.75 12.19 3.81
C GLU A 9 20.94 10.98 3.34
N VAL A 10 20.13 11.12 2.28
CA VAL A 10 19.34 10.03 1.71
C VAL A 10 20.25 9.01 1.03
N GLU A 11 21.30 9.46 0.34
CA GLU A 11 22.27 8.58 -0.35
C GLU A 11 23.10 7.72 0.62
N LYS A 12 23.38 8.25 1.83
CA LYS A 12 24.25 7.61 2.83
C LYS A 12 23.48 6.92 3.96
N PHE A 13 22.16 6.98 3.92
CA PHE A 13 21.33 6.46 5.00
C PHE A 13 21.42 4.92 5.09
N ASP A 14 21.69 4.42 6.29
CA ASP A 14 21.78 2.97 6.53
C ASP A 14 20.38 2.39 6.82
N HIS A 15 19.86 1.61 5.87
CA HIS A 15 18.57 0.93 5.95
C HIS A 15 18.44 0.01 7.18
N ARG A 16 19.55 -0.43 7.80
CA ARG A 16 19.53 -1.26 9.02
C ARG A 16 19.09 -0.49 10.25
N LYS A 17 19.17 0.85 10.22
CA LYS A 17 18.67 1.74 11.27
C LYS A 17 17.15 1.92 11.23
N LEU A 18 16.48 1.44 10.18
CA LEU A 18 15.02 1.43 10.10
C LEU A 18 14.45 0.39 11.07
N ARG A 19 13.37 0.77 11.76
CA ARG A 19 12.63 -0.19 12.59
C ARG A 19 12.02 -1.26 11.69
N LYS A 20 12.19 -2.52 12.09
CA LYS A 20 11.48 -3.63 11.43
C LYS A 20 9.99 -3.43 11.66
N THR A 21 9.28 -3.15 10.58
CA THR A 21 7.82 -3.09 10.56
C THR A 21 7.30 -4.27 9.78
N ASN A 22 6.22 -4.89 10.26
CA ASN A 22 5.49 -5.87 9.48
C ASN A 22 4.58 -5.09 8.53
N THR A 23 4.77 -5.26 7.23
CA THR A 23 3.86 -4.67 6.23
C THR A 23 2.68 -5.60 6.09
N GLU A 24 1.51 -5.18 6.57
CA GLU A 24 0.27 -5.92 6.36
C GLU A 24 -0.31 -5.58 4.98
N GLU A 25 -0.14 -6.47 4.01
CA GLU A 25 -0.82 -6.36 2.72
C GLU A 25 -2.31 -6.69 2.91
N LYS A 26 -3.13 -5.66 3.07
CA LYS A 26 -4.60 -5.78 3.15
C LYS A 26 -5.20 -5.81 1.74
N ASN A 27 -4.80 -6.79 0.94
CA ASN A 27 -5.42 -7.04 -0.36
C ASN A 27 -6.11 -8.41 -0.37
N PRO A 28 -7.12 -8.65 0.50
CA PRO A 28 -7.87 -9.89 0.48
C PRO A 28 -8.62 -9.98 -0.85
N LEU A 29 -8.53 -11.14 -1.49
CA LEU A 29 -9.42 -11.44 -2.60
C LEU A 29 -10.87 -11.48 -2.07
N PRO A 30 -11.84 -10.96 -2.84
CA PRO A 30 -13.25 -11.07 -2.46
C PRO A 30 -13.62 -12.54 -2.25
N SER A 31 -14.48 -12.80 -1.27
CA SER A 31 -14.98 -14.14 -1.02
C SER A 31 -15.98 -14.56 -2.10
N LYS A 32 -16.28 -15.85 -2.19
CA LYS A 32 -17.31 -16.35 -3.12
C LYS A 32 -18.67 -15.67 -2.90
N GLU A 33 -18.98 -15.34 -1.65
CA GLU A 33 -20.23 -14.65 -1.29
C GLU A 33 -20.25 -13.22 -1.82
N ASP A 34 -19.15 -12.48 -1.66
CA ASP A 34 -19.00 -11.11 -2.19
C ASP A 34 -19.15 -11.09 -3.73
N ILE A 35 -18.53 -12.05 -4.41
CA ILE A 35 -18.61 -12.18 -5.88
C ILE A 35 -20.04 -12.50 -6.34
N GLU A 36 -20.74 -13.36 -5.62
CA GLU A 36 -22.13 -13.72 -5.94
C GLU A 36 -23.09 -12.56 -5.70
N GLN A 37 -22.91 -11.80 -4.62
CA GLN A 37 -23.65 -10.57 -4.34
C GLN A 37 -23.42 -9.51 -5.42
N GLU A 38 -22.16 -9.20 -5.75
CA GLU A 38 -21.84 -8.24 -6.82
C GLU A 38 -22.41 -8.66 -8.17
N LYS A 39 -22.37 -9.96 -8.49
CA LYS A 39 -22.96 -10.49 -9.73
C LYS A 39 -24.48 -10.36 -9.73
N ALA A 40 -25.15 -10.55 -8.60
CA ALA A 40 -26.60 -10.40 -8.47
C ALA A 40 -27.02 -8.93 -8.54
N GLU A 41 -26.27 -8.04 -7.90
CA GLU A 41 -26.51 -6.58 -7.91
C GLU A 41 -26.20 -5.97 -9.28
N GLY A 42 -25.10 -6.38 -9.93
CA GLY A 42 -24.73 -5.95 -11.28
C GLY A 42 -25.68 -6.46 -12.38
N LYS A 43 -26.48 -7.50 -12.09
CA LYS A 43 -27.54 -8.00 -12.99
C LYS A 43 -28.90 -7.33 -12.76
N LYS A 44 -28.99 -6.38 -11.82
CA LYS A 44 -30.25 -5.71 -11.45
C LYS A 44 -30.54 -4.43 -12.25
N CYS A 45 -29.81 -4.19 -13.34
CA CYS A 45 -30.12 -3.16 -14.34
C CYS A 45 -31.04 -3.70 -15.43
#